data_AF-A0A3B9VFK0-F1
#
_entry.id   AF-A0A3B9VFK0-F1
#
_cell.length_a   1.000
_cell.length_b   1.000
_cell.length_c   1.000
_cell.angle_alpha   90.00
_cell.angle_beta   90.00
_cell.angle_gamma   90.00
#
_symmetry.space_group_name_H-M   'P 1'
#
loop_
_entity.id
_entity.type
_entity.pdbx_description
1 polymer ?
#
loop_
_entity_poly.entity_id
_entity_poly.type
_entity_poly.pdbx_seq_one_letter_code
_entity_poly.pdbx_strand_id
1 'polypeptide(L)'
;MSKKKQQLKDRSNLFKFESITIRDEEMDDGWLKPNRVHLATLISFVIFELMLLLSHFYGADYSIVQFVSLSVVALILARQIALDFAYHILLEIYNVPLIIMSIFIPSLVFDQGSITQSIIAGFGLFGFFLVFTLIASWLKGQIAGIGGGDILFAFAIGGFLQGFLIFISMFLSSMLSLVLTFFYKDKKNVPMGPGLLVSFWLCLLYNEQIIDLLNKYLG
;
A
#
# COMPACT_ATOMS: atom_id res chain seq x y z
N MET A 1 35.14 18.22 22.64
CA MET A 1 33.97 18.50 21.79
C MET A 1 32.81 17.64 22.30
N SER A 2 31.77 18.28 22.85
CA SER A 2 30.79 17.65 23.75
C SER A 2 29.82 16.70 23.04
N LYS A 3 29.50 15.55 23.67
CA LYS A 3 28.49 14.55 23.26
C LYS A 3 27.16 15.17 22.78
N LYS A 4 26.83 16.37 23.28
CA LYS A 4 25.65 17.15 22.87
C LYS A 4 25.65 17.58 21.40
N LYS A 5 26.82 17.91 20.83
CA LYS A 5 26.96 18.25 19.40
C LYS A 5 26.83 17.02 18.50
N GLN A 6 27.19 15.84 19.01
CA GLN A 6 27.10 14.57 18.26
C GLN A 6 25.65 14.06 18.21
N GLN A 7 24.91 14.13 19.33
CA GLN A 7 23.47 13.86 19.37
C GLN A 7 22.64 14.82 18.51
N LEU A 8 23.03 16.11 18.40
CA LEU A 8 22.36 17.06 17.50
C LEU A 8 22.62 16.74 16.02
N LYS A 9 23.81 16.21 15.69
CA LYS A 9 24.16 15.77 14.33
C LYS A 9 23.41 14.50 13.92
N ASP A 10 23.20 13.57 14.85
CA ASP A 10 22.35 12.39 14.63
C ASP A 10 20.87 12.78 14.47
N ARG A 11 20.39 13.77 15.25
CA ARG A 11 19.03 14.31 15.08
C ARG A 11 18.80 15.07 13.78
N SER A 12 19.81 15.71 13.21
CA SER A 12 19.70 16.30 11.87
C SER A 12 19.68 15.26 10.75
N ASN A 13 20.19 14.06 10.99
CA ASN A 13 20.13 12.94 10.03
C ASN A 13 18.80 12.17 10.09
N LEU A 14 17.99 12.33 11.15
CA LEU A 14 16.66 11.73 11.26
C LEU A 14 15.67 12.19 10.16
N PHE A 15 15.96 13.32 9.49
CA PHE A 15 15.14 13.87 8.40
C PHE A 15 15.74 13.65 7.00
N LYS A 16 16.88 12.95 6.89
CA LYS A 16 17.36 12.51 5.58
C LYS A 16 16.59 11.25 5.19
N PHE A 17 15.50 11.46 4.48
CA PHE A 17 14.96 10.43 3.60
C PHE A 17 16.02 10.20 2.52
N GLU A 18 16.87 9.19 2.69
CA GLU A 18 17.66 8.68 1.58
C GLU A 18 16.66 8.14 0.56
N SER A 19 16.43 8.90 -0.51
CA SER A 19 15.79 8.35 -1.70
C SER A 19 16.70 7.25 -2.19
N ILE A 20 16.35 6.00 -1.88
CA ILE A 20 17.02 4.84 -2.45
C ILE A 20 16.61 4.83 -3.92
N THR A 21 17.38 5.53 -4.74
CA THR A 21 17.31 5.41 -6.19
C THR A 21 17.73 3.97 -6.50
N ILE A 22 16.83 3.24 -7.16
CA ILE A 22 17.18 2.00 -7.87
C ILE A 22 18.45 2.31 -8.65
N ARG A 23 19.47 1.42 -8.60
CA ARG A 23 20.72 1.65 -9.31
C ARG A 23 20.40 2.02 -10.75
N ASP A 24 20.92 3.15 -11.21
CA ASP A 24 20.63 3.72 -12.54
C ASP A 24 20.81 2.68 -13.66
N GLU A 25 21.71 1.72 -13.46
CA GLU A 25 21.98 0.55 -14.32
C GLU A 25 20.74 -0.33 -14.63
N GLU A 26 19.74 -0.41 -13.74
CA GLU A 26 18.50 -1.16 -13.97
C GLU A 26 17.36 -0.28 -14.53
N MET A 27 17.47 1.05 -14.42
CA MET A 27 16.55 2.01 -15.04
C MET A 27 16.90 2.28 -16.52
N ASP A 28 18.19 2.26 -16.87
CA ASP A 28 18.72 2.60 -18.20
C ASP A 28 18.42 1.57 -19.30
N ASP A 29 18.03 0.35 -18.93
CA ASP A 29 17.81 -0.74 -19.87
C ASP A 29 16.43 -0.72 -20.59
N GLY A 30 15.57 0.24 -20.22
CA GLY A 30 14.27 0.48 -20.85
C GLY A 30 13.18 -0.55 -20.53
N TRP A 31 11.91 -0.14 -20.62
CA TRP A 31 10.72 -0.95 -20.27
C TRP A 31 10.53 -2.25 -21.08
N LEU A 32 11.26 -2.42 -22.20
CA LEU A 32 11.09 -3.53 -23.14
C LEU A 32 12.09 -4.68 -22.94
N LYS A 33 13.09 -4.53 -22.07
CA LYS A 33 13.99 -5.64 -21.74
C LYS A 33 13.22 -6.62 -20.85
N PRO A 34 13.24 -7.95 -21.13
CA PRO A 34 12.54 -8.94 -20.31
C PRO A 34 13.22 -9.06 -18.94
N ASN A 35 12.90 -8.12 -18.07
CA ASN A 35 13.35 -8.08 -16.69
C ASN A 35 12.33 -8.84 -15.83
N ARG A 36 12.81 -9.59 -14.82
CA ARG A 36 11.94 -10.44 -13.98
C ARG A 36 10.80 -9.64 -13.34
N VAL A 37 11.04 -8.36 -13.08
CA VAL A 37 10.05 -7.40 -12.56
C VAL A 37 8.92 -7.14 -13.55
N HIS A 38 9.19 -7.04 -14.86
CA HIS A 38 8.14 -6.83 -15.88
C HIS A 38 7.23 -8.05 -16.01
N LEU A 39 7.82 -9.26 -16.00
CA LEU A 39 7.04 -10.50 -16.00
C LEU A 39 6.19 -10.61 -14.72
N ALA A 40 6.78 -10.32 -13.55
CA ALA A 40 6.04 -10.31 -12.29
C ALA A 40 4.93 -9.25 -12.28
N THR A 41 5.16 -8.07 -12.88
CA THR A 41 4.13 -7.03 -13.03
C THR A 41 2.97 -7.54 -13.87
N LEU A 42 3.26 -8.18 -15.01
CA LEU A 42 2.23 -8.70 -15.91
C LEU A 42 1.42 -9.84 -15.27
N ILE A 43 2.09 -10.76 -14.57
CA ILE A 43 1.43 -11.85 -13.84
C ILE A 43 0.53 -11.27 -12.74
N SER A 44 1.05 -10.37 -11.90
CA SER A 44 0.28 -9.72 -10.84
C SER A 44 -0.91 -8.93 -11.38
N PHE A 45 -0.73 -8.26 -12.51
CA PHE A 45 -1.80 -7.50 -13.17
C PHE A 45 -2.92 -8.44 -13.65
N VAL A 46 -2.57 -9.54 -14.32
CA VAL A 46 -3.55 -10.55 -14.74
C VAL A 46 -4.30 -11.12 -13.53
N ILE A 47 -3.61 -11.39 -12.41
CA ILE A 47 -4.26 -11.86 -11.18
C ILE A 47 -5.26 -10.82 -10.66
N PHE A 48 -4.89 -9.54 -10.60
CA PHE A 48 -5.77 -8.48 -10.12
C PHE A 48 -6.97 -8.23 -11.03
N GLU A 49 -6.78 -8.28 -12.35
CA GLU A 49 -7.88 -8.21 -13.32
C GLU A 49 -8.82 -9.40 -13.21
N LEU A 50 -8.29 -10.62 -13.03
CA LEU A 50 -9.12 -11.79 -12.78
C LEU A 50 -9.94 -11.64 -11.49
N MET A 51 -9.35 -11.06 -10.43
CA MET A 51 -10.07 -10.78 -9.19
C MET A 51 -11.16 -9.72 -9.37
N LEU A 52 -10.92 -8.68 -10.16
CA LEU A 52 -11.92 -7.66 -10.51
C LEU A 52 -13.08 -8.25 -11.33
N LEU A 53 -12.77 -9.11 -12.31
CA LEU A 53 -13.78 -9.84 -13.06
C LEU A 53 -14.59 -10.76 -12.14
N LEU A 54 -13.93 -11.47 -11.23
CA LEU A 54 -14.59 -12.32 -10.25
C LEU A 54 -15.52 -11.51 -9.34
N SER A 55 -15.11 -10.35 -8.83
CA SER A 55 -15.99 -9.53 -7.98
C SER A 55 -17.24 -9.06 -8.73
N HIS A 56 -17.11 -8.76 -10.03
CA HIS A 56 -18.26 -8.48 -10.88
C HIS A 56 -19.22 -9.68 -10.98
N PHE A 57 -18.70 -10.89 -11.21
CA PHE A 57 -19.54 -12.11 -11.24
C PHE A 57 -20.19 -12.46 -9.89
N TYR A 58 -19.57 -12.06 -8.77
CA TYR A 58 -20.10 -12.27 -7.42
C TYR A 58 -21.13 -11.22 -6.99
N GLY A 59 -21.47 -10.25 -7.85
CA GLY A 59 -22.59 -9.34 -7.66
C GLY A 59 -22.22 -7.86 -7.56
N ALA A 60 -20.95 -7.47 -7.77
CA ALA A 60 -20.60 -6.06 -7.83
C ALA A 60 -20.92 -5.49 -9.22
N ASP A 61 -21.90 -4.57 -9.31
CA ASP A 61 -22.28 -3.95 -10.58
C ASP A 61 -21.40 -2.74 -10.90
N TYR A 62 -20.30 -2.96 -11.61
CA TYR A 62 -19.42 -1.89 -12.06
C TYR A 62 -19.87 -1.30 -13.41
N SER A 63 -20.03 0.01 -13.46
CA SER A 63 -20.05 0.74 -14.73
C SER A 63 -18.70 0.66 -15.44
N ILE A 64 -18.67 0.91 -16.75
CA ILE A 64 -17.44 0.91 -17.56
C ILE A 64 -16.37 1.86 -16.97
N VAL A 65 -16.79 3.03 -16.47
CA VAL A 65 -15.88 4.02 -15.89
C VAL A 65 -15.26 3.51 -14.58
N GLN A 66 -16.04 2.85 -13.73
CA GLN A 66 -15.56 2.24 -12.50
C GLN A 66 -14.59 1.09 -12.80
N PHE A 67 -14.94 0.24 -13.77
CA PHE A 67 -14.09 -0.88 -14.20
C PHE A 67 -12.73 -0.38 -14.69
N VAL A 68 -12.71 0.58 -15.62
CA VAL A 68 -11.45 1.15 -16.16
C VAL A 68 -10.62 1.81 -15.05
N SER A 69 -11.28 2.51 -14.12
CA SER A 69 -10.61 3.15 -12.98
C SER A 69 -9.95 2.11 -12.07
N LEU A 70 -10.64 1.02 -11.75
CA LEU A 70 -10.11 -0.09 -10.96
C LEU A 70 -8.99 -0.83 -11.69
N SER A 71 -9.08 -1.02 -13.00
CA SER A 71 -8.00 -1.59 -13.82
C SER A 71 -6.71 -0.75 -13.78
N VAL A 72 -6.83 0.59 -13.80
CA VAL A 72 -5.66 1.48 -13.63
C VAL A 72 -5.04 1.32 -12.24
N VAL A 73 -5.87 1.21 -11.19
CA VAL A 73 -5.38 0.94 -9.83
C VAL A 73 -4.68 -0.42 -9.79
N ALA A 74 -5.27 -1.47 -10.36
CA ALA A 74 -4.69 -2.81 -10.44
C ALA A 74 -3.30 -2.80 -11.10
N LEU A 75 -3.12 -2.04 -12.18
CA LEU A 75 -1.82 -1.92 -12.86
C LEU A 75 -0.74 -1.33 -11.94
N ILE A 76 -1.08 -0.28 -11.19
CA ILE A 76 -0.12 0.36 -10.27
C ILE A 76 0.21 -0.57 -9.11
N LEU A 77 -0.79 -1.21 -8.50
CA LEU A 77 -0.58 -2.18 -7.42
C LEU A 77 0.27 -3.36 -7.91
N ALA A 78 0.01 -3.88 -9.11
CA ALA A 78 0.76 -4.99 -9.69
C ALA A 78 2.24 -4.64 -9.87
N ARG A 79 2.53 -3.41 -10.29
CA ARG A 79 3.90 -2.92 -10.41
C ARG A 79 4.58 -2.77 -9.05
N GLN A 80 3.86 -2.24 -8.06
CA GLN A 80 4.39 -2.09 -6.70
C GLN A 80 4.67 -3.45 -6.04
N ILE A 81 3.79 -4.44 -6.19
CA ILE A 81 4.04 -5.81 -5.72
C ILE A 81 5.31 -6.38 -6.35
N ALA A 82 5.48 -6.23 -7.67
CA ALA A 82 6.65 -6.76 -8.36
C ALA A 82 7.95 -6.10 -7.89
N LEU A 83 7.92 -4.79 -7.62
CA LEU A 83 9.06 -4.06 -7.09
C LEU A 83 9.35 -4.42 -5.64
N ASP A 84 8.32 -4.64 -4.83
CA ASP A 84 8.49 -5.00 -3.43
C ASP A 84 9.04 -6.43 -3.26
N PHE A 85 8.60 -7.38 -4.10
CA PHE A 85 9.22 -8.71 -4.14
C PHE A 85 10.69 -8.68 -4.60
N ALA A 86 11.05 -7.78 -5.51
CA ALA A 86 12.40 -7.70 -6.06
C ALA A 86 13.37 -6.92 -5.15
N TYR A 87 12.91 -5.80 -4.59
CA TYR A 87 13.76 -4.82 -3.91
C TYR A 87 13.33 -4.49 -2.48
N HIS A 88 12.20 -5.01 -1.99
CA HIS A 88 11.63 -4.70 -0.67
C HIS A 88 11.36 -3.19 -0.47
N ILE A 89 10.93 -2.52 -1.55
CA ILE A 89 10.68 -1.07 -1.58
C ILE A 89 9.34 -0.77 -2.27
N LEU A 90 8.54 0.08 -1.62
CA LEU A 90 7.42 0.78 -2.24
C LEU A 90 7.86 2.15 -2.75
N LEU A 91 7.96 2.31 -4.07
CA LEU A 91 8.39 3.58 -4.67
C LEU A 91 7.30 4.65 -4.58
N GLU A 92 7.71 5.85 -4.17
CA GLU A 92 6.86 7.02 -4.00
C GLU A 92 6.19 7.46 -5.32
N ILE A 93 6.88 7.28 -6.46
CA ILE A 93 6.35 7.66 -7.78
C ILE A 93 5.03 6.95 -8.14
N TYR A 94 4.80 5.75 -7.62
CA TYR A 94 3.56 5.00 -7.80
C TYR A 94 2.53 5.30 -6.70
N ASN A 95 2.97 5.73 -5.52
CA ASN A 95 2.08 6.11 -4.43
C ASN A 95 1.40 7.47 -4.67
N VAL A 96 2.09 8.44 -5.29
CA VAL A 96 1.49 9.76 -5.60
C VAL A 96 0.22 9.66 -6.46
N PRO A 97 0.21 8.96 -7.61
CA PRO A 97 -1.03 8.81 -8.39
C PRO A 97 -2.09 8.01 -7.64
N LEU A 98 -1.70 7.01 -6.82
CA LEU A 98 -2.64 6.28 -5.96
C LEU A 98 -3.29 7.18 -4.91
N ILE A 99 -2.55 8.12 -4.31
CA ILE A 99 -3.09 9.10 -3.37
C ILE A 99 -4.15 9.96 -4.05
N ILE A 100 -3.86 10.50 -5.23
CA ILE A 100 -4.82 11.31 -5.99
C ILE A 100 -6.07 10.48 -6.30
N MET A 101 -5.88 9.26 -6.80
CA MET A 101 -6.98 8.35 -7.09
C MET A 101 -7.79 7.98 -5.84
N SER A 102 -7.15 7.79 -4.70
CA SER A 102 -7.82 7.46 -3.43
C SER A 102 -8.77 8.55 -2.94
N ILE A 103 -8.64 9.78 -3.44
CA ILE A 103 -9.54 10.90 -3.09
C ILE A 103 -10.81 10.87 -3.95
N PHE A 104 -10.68 10.54 -5.24
CA PHE A 104 -11.77 10.66 -6.21
C PHE A 104 -12.47 9.34 -6.50
N ILE A 105 -11.72 8.25 -6.69
CA ILE A 105 -12.26 6.96 -7.10
C ILE A 105 -13.29 6.42 -6.10
N PRO A 106 -13.13 6.54 -4.77
CA PRO A 106 -14.15 6.05 -3.84
C PRO A 106 -15.52 6.69 -4.05
N SER A 107 -15.55 8.00 -4.35
CA SER A 107 -16.81 8.70 -4.66
C SER A 107 -17.43 8.31 -6.01
N LEU A 108 -16.66 7.66 -6.88
CA LEU A 108 -17.12 7.15 -8.17
C LEU A 108 -17.51 5.68 -8.12
N VAL A 109 -16.86 4.89 -7.25
CA VAL A 109 -16.96 3.43 -7.22
C VAL A 109 -17.89 2.95 -6.10
N PHE A 110 -17.95 3.65 -4.98
CA PHE A 110 -18.72 3.22 -3.82
C PHE A 110 -19.89 4.17 -3.56
N ASP A 111 -21.08 3.61 -3.36
CA ASP A 111 -22.31 4.39 -3.11
C ASP A 111 -22.21 5.30 -1.87
N GLN A 112 -21.46 4.86 -0.85
CA GLN A 112 -21.20 5.65 0.36
C GLN A 112 -19.87 6.42 0.32
N GLY A 113 -19.12 6.33 -0.79
CA GLY A 113 -17.83 6.96 -0.92
C GLY A 113 -17.93 8.48 -0.94
N SER A 114 -17.19 9.14 -0.06
CA SER A 114 -17.13 10.60 -0.02
C SER A 114 -15.70 11.10 -0.16
N ILE A 115 -15.51 12.15 -0.95
CA ILE A 115 -14.21 12.85 -1.07
C ILE A 115 -13.74 13.33 0.30
N THR A 116 -14.65 13.91 1.09
CA THR A 116 -14.33 14.42 2.44
C THR A 116 -13.91 13.28 3.37
N GLN A 117 -14.63 12.15 3.34
CA GLN A 117 -14.26 10.98 4.14
C GLN A 117 -12.93 10.37 3.69
N SER A 118 -12.68 10.33 2.37
CA SER A 118 -11.40 9.86 1.80
C SER A 118 -10.23 10.70 2.33
N ILE A 119 -10.37 12.02 2.33
CA ILE A 119 -9.33 12.93 2.83
C ILE A 119 -9.12 12.73 4.33
N ILE A 120 -10.20 12.70 5.13
CA ILE A 120 -10.11 12.52 6.58
C ILE A 120 -9.46 11.18 6.93
N ALA A 121 -9.89 10.09 6.29
CA ALA A 121 -9.37 8.77 6.53
C ALA A 121 -7.93 8.60 6.05
N GLY A 122 -7.59 9.15 4.87
CA GLY A 122 -6.22 9.17 4.34
C GLY A 122 -5.25 9.92 5.26
N PHE A 123 -5.59 11.15 5.66
CA PHE A 123 -4.78 11.92 6.61
C PHE A 123 -4.75 11.28 8.00
N GLY A 124 -5.83 10.63 8.43
CA GLY A 124 -5.89 9.88 9.68
C GLY A 124 -4.87 8.75 9.71
N LEU A 125 -4.82 7.91 8.67
CA LEU A 125 -3.85 6.82 8.58
C LEU A 125 -2.42 7.33 8.45
N PHE A 126 -2.21 8.30 7.55
CA PHE A 126 -0.91 8.94 7.34
C PHE A 126 -0.36 9.53 8.64
N GLY A 127 -1.19 10.30 9.34
CA GLY A 127 -0.84 10.93 10.62
C GLY A 127 -0.55 9.88 11.70
N PHE A 128 -1.36 8.82 11.78
CA PHE A 128 -1.13 7.73 12.71
C PHE A 128 0.25 7.06 12.48
N PHE A 129 0.55 6.69 11.24
CA PHE A 129 1.83 6.04 10.91
C PHE A 129 3.03 6.99 11.07
N LEU A 130 2.87 8.26 10.74
CA LEU A 130 3.92 9.26 10.93
C LEU A 130 4.21 9.46 12.42
N VAL A 131 3.19 9.65 13.26
CA VAL A 131 3.34 9.80 14.71
C VAL A 131 3.93 8.52 15.32
N PHE A 132 3.44 7.35 14.91
CA PHE A 132 3.99 6.08 15.36
C PHE A 132 5.47 5.94 15.01
N THR A 133 5.87 6.28 13.79
CA THR A 133 7.26 6.25 13.32
C THR A 133 8.14 7.20 14.14
N LEU A 134 7.67 8.42 14.41
CA LEU A 134 8.38 9.39 15.24
C LEU A 134 8.55 8.90 16.68
N ILE A 135 7.49 8.36 17.30
CA ILE A 135 7.54 7.83 18.68
C ILE A 135 8.47 6.62 18.75
N ALA A 136 8.32 5.66 17.82
CA ALA A 136 9.16 4.48 17.75
C ALA A 136 10.63 4.85 17.54
N SER A 137 10.89 5.86 16.71
CA SER A 137 12.25 6.35 16.49
C SER A 137 12.83 7.05 17.70
N TRP A 138 12.02 7.84 18.40
CA TRP A 138 12.42 8.48 19.66
C TRP A 138 12.75 7.45 20.74
N LEU A 139 11.98 6.37 20.85
CA LEU A 139 12.18 5.30 21.84
C LEU A 139 13.39 4.43 21.54
N LYS A 140 13.62 4.06 20.27
CA LYS A 140 14.73 3.16 19.88
C LYS A 140 16.02 3.88 19.53
N GLY A 141 16.00 5.21 19.39
CA GLY A 141 17.17 6.00 18.97
C GLY A 141 17.63 5.71 17.54
N GLN A 142 16.82 5.00 16.74
CA GLN A 142 17.05 4.63 15.34
C GLN A 142 15.79 4.97 14.56
N ILE A 143 15.91 5.32 13.28
CA ILE A 143 14.73 5.53 12.42
C ILE A 143 13.97 4.20 12.37
N ALA A 144 12.68 4.22 12.74
CA ALA A 144 11.85 3.02 12.63
C ALA A 144 11.84 2.57 11.17
N GLY A 145 12.01 1.28 10.90
CA GLY A 145 12.16 0.73 9.55
C GLY A 145 10.93 0.82 8.64
N ILE A 146 10.02 1.76 8.90
CA ILE A 146 8.88 2.09 8.05
C ILE A 146 9.37 3.12 7.04
N GLY A 147 9.35 2.78 5.75
CA GLY A 147 9.78 3.67 4.68
C GLY A 147 8.77 4.78 4.42
N GLY A 148 9.22 5.90 3.84
CA GLY A 148 8.33 6.98 3.41
C GLY A 148 7.25 6.51 2.43
N GLY A 149 7.60 5.56 1.56
CA GLY A 149 6.66 4.88 0.66
C GLY A 149 5.53 4.15 1.37
N ASP A 150 5.79 3.48 2.49
CA ASP A 150 4.76 2.77 3.27
C ASP A 150 3.76 3.75 3.89
N ILE A 151 4.26 4.89 4.39
CA ILE A 151 3.42 5.95 4.99
C ILE A 151 2.53 6.61 3.92
N LEU A 152 3.08 6.85 2.72
CA LEU A 152 2.31 7.37 1.60
C LEU A 152 1.27 6.37 1.10
N PHE A 153 1.60 5.08 1.06
CA PHE A 153 0.65 4.05 0.69
C PHE A 153 -0.46 3.87 1.74
N ALA A 154 -0.12 4.01 3.03
CA ALA A 154 -1.08 4.11 4.12
C ALA A 154 -2.12 5.22 3.89
N PHE A 155 -1.71 6.40 3.39
CA PHE A 155 -2.68 7.43 2.99
C PHE A 155 -3.65 6.90 1.94
N ALA A 156 -3.13 6.26 0.88
CA ALA A 156 -3.96 5.75 -0.21
C ALA A 156 -5.00 4.74 0.29
N ILE A 157 -4.60 3.81 1.17
CA ILE A 157 -5.52 2.83 1.78
C ILE A 157 -6.61 3.52 2.59
N GLY A 158 -6.23 4.52 3.39
CA GLY A 158 -7.17 5.30 4.17
C GLY A 158 -8.20 6.00 3.27
N GLY A 159 -7.75 6.61 2.18
CA GLY A 159 -8.62 7.28 1.22
C GLY A 159 -9.59 6.32 0.52
N PHE A 160 -9.09 5.17 0.07
CA PHE A 160 -9.87 4.21 -0.67
C PHE A 160 -10.90 3.44 0.16
N LEU A 161 -10.50 2.88 1.31
CA LEU A 161 -11.33 1.95 2.05
C LEU A 161 -12.28 2.64 3.02
N GLN A 162 -11.84 3.74 3.64
CA GLN A 162 -12.60 4.53 4.61
C GLN A 162 -13.10 3.70 5.84
N GLY A 163 -13.42 4.40 6.94
CA GLY A 163 -14.09 3.80 8.10
C GLY A 163 -13.47 2.50 8.64
N PHE A 164 -14.32 1.47 8.83
CA PHE A 164 -13.92 0.22 9.47
C PHE A 164 -13.13 -0.73 8.54
N LEU A 165 -13.30 -0.62 7.22
CA LEU A 165 -12.59 -1.46 6.24
C LEU A 165 -11.07 -1.30 6.31
N ILE A 166 -10.60 -0.11 6.72
CA ILE A 166 -9.19 0.16 7.01
C ILE A 166 -8.62 -0.83 8.02
N PHE A 167 -9.31 -1.04 9.14
CA PHE A 167 -8.83 -1.94 10.20
C PHE A 167 -8.77 -3.38 9.73
N ILE A 168 -9.76 -3.80 8.94
CA ILE A 168 -9.81 -5.14 8.34
C ILE A 168 -8.66 -5.34 7.38
N SER A 169 -8.42 -4.37 6.49
CA SER A 169 -7.31 -4.42 5.54
C SER A 169 -5.96 -4.51 6.26
N MET A 170 -5.74 -3.69 7.28
CA MET A 170 -4.50 -3.74 8.08
C MET A 170 -4.35 -5.07 8.84
N PHE A 171 -5.44 -5.61 9.39
CA PHE A 171 -5.43 -6.90 10.05
C PHE A 171 -5.12 -8.04 9.05
N LEU A 172 -5.78 -8.06 7.90
CA LEU A 172 -5.57 -9.06 6.86
C LEU A 172 -4.16 -8.97 6.27
N SER A 173 -3.65 -7.75 6.08
CA SER A 173 -2.26 -7.47 5.70
C SER A 173 -1.26 -8.14 6.65
N SER A 174 -1.48 -7.98 7.96
CA SER A 174 -0.61 -8.57 8.98
C SER A 174 -0.64 -10.11 8.95
N MET A 175 -1.81 -10.71 8.74
CA MET A 175 -1.96 -12.16 8.63
C MET A 175 -1.29 -12.70 7.36
N LEU A 176 -1.48 -12.05 6.21
CA LEU A 176 -0.83 -12.41 4.96
C LEU A 176 0.70 -12.29 5.06
N SER A 177 1.20 -11.22 5.68
CA SER A 177 2.64 -11.02 5.91
C SER A 177 3.23 -12.09 6.83
N LEU A 178 2.47 -12.54 7.84
CA LEU A 178 2.87 -13.65 8.71
C LEU A 178 2.95 -14.98 7.93
N VAL A 179 2.01 -15.24 7.03
CA VAL A 179 2.06 -16.41 6.14
C VAL A 179 3.30 -16.34 5.23
N LEU A 180 3.58 -15.18 4.63
CA LEU A 180 4.76 -14.97 3.79
C LEU A 180 6.07 -15.22 4.55
N THR A 181 6.11 -14.92 5.86
CA THR A 181 7.27 -15.19 6.73
C THR A 181 7.65 -16.66 6.77
N PHE A 182 6.69 -17.59 6.61
CA PHE A 182 6.99 -19.03 6.57
C PHE A 182 7.68 -19.47 5.28
N PHE A 183 7.44 -18.77 4.17
CA PHE A 183 8.02 -19.08 2.86
C PHE A 183 9.36 -18.38 2.62
N TYR A 184 9.63 -17.28 3.33
CA TYR A 184 10.90 -16.58 3.24
C TYR A 184 11.99 -17.27 4.07
N LYS A 185 13.10 -17.59 3.39
CA LYS A 185 14.30 -18.16 4.05
C LYS A 185 14.92 -17.19 5.05
N ASP A 186 14.82 -15.89 4.80
CA ASP A 186 15.40 -14.85 5.63
C ASP A 186 14.34 -14.21 6.54
N LYS A 187 14.12 -14.81 7.72
CA LYS A 187 13.06 -14.43 8.66
C LYS A 187 13.18 -13.02 9.25
N LYS A 188 14.29 -12.31 8.98
CA LYS A 188 14.56 -10.98 9.55
C LYS A 188 13.98 -9.84 8.73
N ASN A 189 13.84 -10.00 7.41
CA ASN A 189 13.40 -8.93 6.50
C ASN A 189 12.28 -9.46 5.59
N VAL A 190 11.12 -9.72 6.17
CA VAL A 190 9.94 -10.15 5.39
C VAL A 190 9.27 -8.90 4.80
N PRO A 191 9.06 -8.83 3.48
CA PRO A 191 8.39 -7.70 2.87
C PRO A 191 6.92 -7.69 3.31
N MET A 192 6.51 -6.63 4.00
CA MET A 192 5.12 -6.42 4.43
C MET A 192 4.26 -5.88 3.28
N GLY A 193 4.87 -5.21 2.31
CA GLY A 193 4.18 -4.58 1.19
C GLY A 193 3.29 -5.50 0.36
N PRO A 194 3.60 -6.78 0.05
CA PRO A 194 2.75 -7.58 -0.82
C PRO A 194 1.48 -8.02 -0.07
N GLY A 195 1.60 -8.35 1.22
CA GLY A 195 0.43 -8.64 2.06
C GLY A 195 -0.49 -7.43 2.20
N LEU A 196 0.12 -6.24 2.29
CA LEU A 196 -0.58 -4.97 2.41
C LEU A 196 -1.28 -4.55 1.10
N LEU A 197 -0.64 -4.74 -0.05
CA LEU A 197 -1.22 -4.50 -1.38
C LEU A 197 -2.36 -5.49 -1.70
N VAL A 198 -2.18 -6.77 -1.40
CA VAL A 198 -3.22 -7.80 -1.66
C VAL A 198 -4.42 -7.64 -0.75
N SER A 199 -4.21 -7.39 0.54
CA SER A 199 -5.32 -7.13 1.47
C SER A 199 -6.08 -5.86 1.12
N PHE A 200 -5.37 -4.80 0.73
CA PHE A 200 -5.98 -3.59 0.20
C PHE A 200 -6.90 -3.90 -0.99
N TRP A 201 -6.40 -4.62 -2.00
CA TRP A 201 -7.17 -4.97 -3.19
C TRP A 201 -8.41 -5.82 -2.87
N LEU A 202 -8.27 -6.80 -1.99
CA LEU A 202 -9.39 -7.63 -1.54
C LEU A 202 -10.47 -6.82 -0.83
N CYS A 203 -10.09 -5.95 0.11
CA CYS A 203 -11.04 -5.10 0.81
C CYS A 203 -11.69 -4.06 -0.12
N LEU A 204 -11.01 -3.64 -1.18
CA LEU A 204 -11.54 -2.72 -2.16
C LEU A 204 -12.62 -3.38 -3.04
N LEU A 205 -12.36 -4.61 -3.51
CA LEU A 205 -13.27 -5.32 -4.41
C LEU A 205 -14.48 -5.94 -3.72
N TYR A 206 -14.29 -6.43 -2.49
CA TYR A 206 -15.31 -7.17 -1.74
C TYR A 206 -15.86 -6.39 -0.54
N ASN A 207 -15.87 -5.05 -0.64
CA ASN A 207 -16.24 -4.17 0.46
C ASN A 207 -17.65 -4.47 1.00
N GLU A 208 -18.65 -4.60 0.12
CA GLU A 208 -20.04 -4.86 0.46
C GLU A 208 -20.21 -6.23 1.11
N GLN A 209 -19.60 -7.28 0.53
CA GLN A 209 -19.68 -8.62 1.07
C GLN A 209 -19.00 -8.71 2.45
N ILE A 210 -17.91 -7.99 2.67
CA ILE A 210 -17.24 -7.90 3.97
C ILE A 210 -18.16 -7.19 4.97
N ILE A 211 -18.79 -6.08 4.60
CA ILE A 211 -19.71 -5.34 5.46
C ILE A 211 -20.94 -6.19 5.81
N ASP A 212 -21.53 -6.86 4.84
CA ASP A 212 -22.68 -7.76 5.05
C ASP A 212 -22.34 -8.91 5.98
N LEU A 213 -21.16 -9.51 5.81
CA LEU A 213 -20.69 -10.58 6.68
C LEU A 213 -20.48 -10.07 8.11
N LEU A 214 -19.90 -8.88 8.27
CA LEU A 214 -19.76 -8.26 9.59
C LEU A 214 -21.11 -7.97 10.24
N ASN A 215 -22.06 -7.39 9.50
CA ASN A 215 -23.39 -7.11 10.00
C ASN A 215 -24.12 -8.40 10.43
N LYS A 216 -23.89 -9.51 9.73
CA LYS A 216 -24.48 -10.81 10.07
C LYS A 216 -23.91 -11.45 11.35
N TYR A 217 -22.65 -11.20 11.68
CA TYR A 217 -21.96 -11.85 12.81
C TYR A 217 -21.77 -10.94 14.04
N LEU A 218 -21.77 -9.62 13.85
CA LEU A 218 -21.58 -8.63 14.92
C LEU A 218 -22.85 -7.82 15.20
N GLY A 219 -23.94 -8.04 14.43
CA GLY A 219 -25.26 -7.45 14.60
C GLY A 219 -26.25 -8.40 15.25
#